data_AF-A0A1T5KSA7-F1
#
_entry.id   AF-A0A1T5KSA7-F1
#
_cell.length_a   1.000
_cell.length_b   1.000
_cell.length_c   1.000
_cell.angle_alpha   90.00
_cell.angle_beta   90.00
_cell.angle_gamma   90.00
#
_symmetry.space_group_name_H-M   'P 1'
#
loop_
_entity.id
_entity.type
_entity.pdbx_description
1 polymer ?
#
loop_
_entity_poly.entity_id
_entity_poly.type
_entity_poly.pdbx_seq_one_letter_code
_entity_poly.pdbx_strand_id
1 'polypeptide(L)'
;MNFLDDKNMENFKSILMEDNTNPKDVERQSLFYIIAGNEDLYSKRKHIYDFAERAINPECLESSEVDFSSSSRALIRLGYNLYNSYSDKYTTPIDILYGLDSDNYVLALNSLDIRFGVEREMEICSIDEGKENEDYCIGG
;
A
#
# COMPACT_ATOMS: atom_id res chain seq x y z
N MET A 1 9.33 9.02 2.45
CA MET A 1 8.60 7.89 1.84
C MET A 1 9.28 6.63 2.30
N ASN A 2 8.54 5.74 2.97
CA ASN A 2 9.08 4.55 3.64
C ASN A 2 8.66 3.33 2.82
N PHE A 3 9.57 2.46 2.40
CA PHE A 3 9.25 1.22 1.67
C PHE A 3 9.41 0.01 2.59
N LEU A 4 8.67 -1.08 2.33
CA LEU A 4 8.80 -2.32 3.13
C LEU A 4 10.15 -3.00 2.90
N ASP A 5 10.62 -3.00 1.64
CA ASP A 5 11.90 -3.55 1.23
C ASP A 5 12.45 -2.84 -0.03
N ASP A 6 13.67 -3.21 -0.45
CA ASP A 6 14.31 -2.65 -1.64
C ASP A 6 13.54 -2.99 -2.94
N LYS A 7 12.88 -4.15 -2.98
CA LYS A 7 12.11 -4.60 -4.15
C LYS A 7 10.91 -3.69 -4.39
N ASN A 8 10.20 -3.30 -3.33
CA ASN A 8 9.09 -2.35 -3.35
C ASN A 8 9.55 -0.98 -3.88
N MET A 9 10.71 -0.50 -3.43
CA MET A 9 11.30 0.76 -3.91
C MET A 9 11.61 0.68 -5.41
N GLU A 10 12.22 -0.40 -5.89
CA GLU A 10 12.55 -0.55 -7.32
C GLU A 10 11.29 -0.70 -8.19
N ASN A 11 10.29 -1.45 -7.71
CA ASN A 11 8.98 -1.52 -8.36
C ASN A 11 8.32 -0.14 -8.49
N PHE A 12 8.43 0.68 -7.44
CA PHE A 12 7.87 2.03 -7.42
C PHE A 12 8.58 2.97 -8.40
N LYS A 13 9.92 2.91 -8.47
CA LYS A 13 10.67 3.66 -9.50
C LYS A 13 10.28 3.21 -10.91
N SER A 14 10.18 1.90 -11.12
CA SER A 14 9.81 1.30 -12.41
C SER A 14 8.43 1.77 -12.88
N ILE A 15 7.41 1.76 -12.01
CA ILE A 15 6.06 2.19 -12.39
C ILE A 15 5.97 3.70 -12.66
N LEU A 16 6.70 4.54 -11.90
CA LEU A 16 6.79 5.98 -12.17
C LEU A 16 7.46 6.29 -13.51
N MET A 17 8.49 5.52 -13.87
CA MET A 17 9.17 5.62 -15.16
C MET A 17 8.26 5.14 -16.31
N GLU A 18 7.53 4.03 -16.12
CA GLU A 18 6.58 3.48 -17.09
C GLU A 18 5.44 4.49 -17.38
N ASP A 19 4.87 5.12 -16.35
CA ASP A 19 3.84 6.16 -16.49
C ASP A 19 4.43 7.53 -16.89
N ASN A 20 5.74 7.79 -16.75
CA ASN A 20 6.29 9.15 -16.85
C ASN A 20 5.57 10.13 -15.89
N THR A 21 5.44 9.72 -14.64
CA THR A 21 4.70 10.47 -13.60
C THR A 21 5.42 11.76 -13.22
N ASN A 22 4.66 12.85 -13.08
CA ASN A 22 5.20 14.10 -12.56
C ASN A 22 5.58 13.93 -11.06
N PRO A 23 6.78 14.33 -10.62
CA PRO A 23 7.19 14.23 -9.21
C PRO A 23 6.28 14.97 -8.21
N LYS A 24 5.41 15.88 -8.67
CA LYS A 24 4.44 16.60 -7.84
C LYS A 24 3.03 15.98 -7.86
N ASP A 25 2.81 14.94 -8.67
CA ASP A 25 1.54 14.25 -8.78
C ASP A 25 1.40 13.24 -7.62
N VAL A 26 0.94 13.74 -6.48
CA VAL A 26 0.81 12.95 -5.24
C VAL A 26 -0.36 11.96 -5.33
N GLU A 27 -1.36 12.25 -6.17
CA GLU A 27 -2.44 11.34 -6.55
C GLU A 27 -1.88 10.03 -7.13
N ARG A 28 -1.13 10.12 -8.23
CA ARG A 28 -0.55 8.95 -8.90
C ARG A 28 0.50 8.28 -8.03
N GLN A 29 1.33 9.07 -7.34
CA GLN A 29 2.34 8.50 -6.44
C GLN A 29 1.69 7.66 -5.33
N SER A 30 0.57 8.10 -4.74
CA SER A 30 -0.12 7.32 -3.71
C SER A 30 -0.68 5.99 -4.25
N LEU A 31 -1.29 6.00 -5.43
CA LEU A 31 -1.77 4.79 -6.11
C LEU A 31 -0.62 3.84 -6.47
N PHE A 32 0.43 4.37 -7.09
CA PHE A 32 1.56 3.57 -7.55
C PHE A 32 2.39 3.02 -6.41
N TYR A 33 2.45 3.71 -5.27
CA TYR A 33 3.09 3.20 -4.07
C TYR A 33 2.36 1.94 -3.56
N ILE A 34 1.02 1.94 -3.52
CA ILE A 34 0.23 0.74 -3.19
C ILE A 34 0.50 -0.40 -4.18
N ILE A 35 0.41 -0.10 -5.49
CA ILE A 35 0.60 -1.12 -6.54
C ILE A 35 2.01 -1.72 -6.47
N ALA A 36 3.04 -0.91 -6.24
CA ALA A 36 4.43 -1.34 -6.18
C ALA A 36 4.79 -2.11 -4.91
N GLY A 37 4.11 -1.80 -3.80
CA GLY A 37 4.37 -2.38 -2.49
C GLY A 37 3.86 -3.81 -2.32
N ASN A 38 2.85 -4.21 -3.10
CA ASN A 38 2.30 -5.56 -3.07
C ASN A 38 2.69 -6.32 -4.34
N GLU A 39 3.40 -7.44 -4.20
CA GLU A 39 3.93 -8.20 -5.35
C GLU A 39 2.83 -8.71 -6.29
N ASP A 40 1.70 -9.15 -5.74
CA ASP A 40 0.55 -9.60 -6.53
C ASP A 40 -0.02 -8.43 -7.35
N LEU A 41 -0.24 -7.27 -6.72
CA LEU A 41 -0.70 -6.07 -7.41
C LEU A 41 0.27 -5.60 -8.49
N TYR A 42 1.58 -5.59 -8.20
CA TYR A 42 2.60 -5.15 -9.15
C TYR A 42 2.65 -6.04 -10.39
N SER A 43 2.56 -7.37 -10.20
CA SER A 43 2.54 -8.34 -11.30
C SER A 43 1.31 -8.15 -12.22
N LYS A 44 0.20 -7.66 -11.65
CA LYS A 44 -1.09 -7.43 -12.32
C LYS A 44 -1.36 -5.96 -12.63
N ARG A 45 -0.38 -5.07 -12.48
CA ARG A 45 -0.58 -3.60 -12.53
C ARG A 45 -1.27 -3.08 -13.79
N LYS A 46 -1.07 -3.74 -14.94
CA LYS A 46 -1.71 -3.36 -16.21
C LYS A 46 -3.21 -3.65 -16.27
N HIS A 47 -3.71 -4.52 -15.39
CA HIS A 47 -5.15 -4.70 -15.19
C HIS A 47 -5.73 -3.62 -14.26
N ILE A 48 -4.90 -3.02 -13.40
CA ILE A 48 -5.30 -2.02 -12.40
C ILE A 48 -5.24 -0.59 -12.97
N TYR A 49 -4.23 -0.32 -13.80
CA TYR A 49 -4.01 1.00 -14.37
C TYR A 49 -3.59 0.87 -15.83
N ASP A 50 -4.27 1.62 -16.70
CA ASP A 50 -3.91 1.77 -18.10
C ASP A 50 -2.85 2.89 -18.21
N PHE A 51 -1.63 2.50 -18.52
CA PHE A 51 -0.50 3.43 -18.68
C PHE A 51 -0.56 4.26 -19.97
N ALA A 52 -1.28 3.78 -21.00
CA ALA A 52 -1.46 4.51 -22.24
C ALA A 52 -2.52 5.61 -22.08
N GLU A 53 -3.67 5.25 -21.51
CA GLU A 53 -4.77 6.19 -21.23
C GLU A 53 -4.55 6.98 -19.93
N ARG A 54 -3.55 6.59 -19.13
CA ARG A 54 -3.20 7.17 -17.83
C ARG A 54 -4.37 7.21 -16.86
N ALA A 55 -5.12 6.12 -16.81
CA ALA A 55 -6.39 5.99 -16.11
C ALA A 55 -6.47 4.71 -15.28
N ILE A 56 -7.19 4.75 -14.16
CA ILE A 56 -7.54 3.55 -13.39
C ILE A 56 -8.51 2.68 -14.18
N ASN A 57 -8.49 1.37 -13.91
CA ASN A 57 -9.46 0.43 -14.46
C ASN A 57 -10.35 -0.16 -13.34
N PRO A 58 -11.51 0.45 -13.03
CA PRO A 58 -12.44 -0.07 -12.03
C PRO A 58 -12.96 -1.48 -12.32
N GLU A 59 -13.03 -1.87 -13.60
CA GLU A 59 -13.57 -3.17 -14.01
C GLU A 59 -12.72 -4.34 -13.47
N CYS A 60 -11.45 -4.10 -13.14
CA CYS A 60 -10.58 -5.13 -12.55
C CYS A 60 -11.06 -5.62 -11.17
N LEU A 61 -11.92 -4.86 -10.48
CA LEU A 61 -12.50 -5.24 -9.20
C LEU A 61 -13.67 -6.23 -9.33
N GLU A 62 -14.33 -6.25 -10.50
CA GLU A 62 -15.54 -7.04 -10.79
C GLU A 62 -15.27 -8.18 -11.80
N SER A 63 -14.23 -8.03 -12.63
CA SER A 63 -13.85 -8.99 -13.67
C SER A 63 -13.32 -10.30 -13.10
N SER A 64 -13.56 -11.40 -13.83
CA SER A 64 -12.94 -12.71 -13.58
C SER A 64 -11.64 -12.93 -14.37
N GLU A 65 -11.19 -11.96 -15.16
CA GLU A 65 -9.96 -12.05 -15.95
C GLU A 65 -8.70 -12.04 -15.08
N VAL A 66 -8.78 -11.41 -13.91
CA VAL A 66 -7.70 -11.31 -12.93
C VAL A 66 -8.25 -11.67 -11.56
N ASP A 67 -7.57 -12.58 -10.87
CA ASP A 67 -7.91 -12.90 -9.49
C ASP A 67 -7.16 -11.97 -8.53
N PHE A 68 -7.84 -11.49 -7.50
CA PHE A 68 -7.26 -10.65 -6.46
C PHE A 68 -7.74 -11.15 -5.10
N SER A 69 -6.84 -11.23 -4.13
CA SER A 69 -7.26 -11.49 -2.75
C SER A 69 -8.20 -10.40 -2.24
N SER A 70 -8.93 -10.67 -1.14
CA SER A 70 -9.74 -9.64 -0.47
C SER A 70 -8.88 -8.44 -0.03
N SER A 71 -7.68 -8.69 0.51
CA SER A 71 -6.72 -7.65 0.90
C SER A 71 -6.24 -6.83 -0.31
N SER A 72 -5.88 -7.50 -1.41
CA SER A 72 -5.50 -6.85 -2.68
C SER A 72 -6.61 -5.95 -3.21
N ARG A 73 -7.87 -6.43 -3.17
CA ARG A 73 -9.05 -5.64 -3.59
C ARG A 73 -9.28 -4.43 -2.69
N ALA A 74 -9.06 -4.55 -1.38
CA ALA A 74 -9.15 -3.43 -0.45
C ALA A 74 -8.08 -2.36 -0.73
N LEU A 75 -6.84 -2.78 -0.99
CA LEU A 75 -5.74 -1.89 -1.38
C LEU A 75 -6.00 -1.18 -2.71
N ILE A 76 -6.49 -1.88 -3.74
CA ILE A 76 -6.83 -1.26 -5.02
C ILE A 76 -7.90 -0.17 -4.81
N ARG A 77 -8.94 -0.44 -4.01
CA ARG A 77 -9.97 0.55 -3.68
C ARG A 77 -9.41 1.76 -2.98
N LEU A 78 -8.54 1.55 -1.98
CA LEU A 78 -7.84 2.66 -1.33
C LEU A 78 -7.03 3.48 -2.35
N GLY A 79 -6.24 2.82 -3.19
CA GLY A 79 -5.44 3.49 -4.21
C GLY A 79 -6.27 4.30 -5.20
N TYR A 80 -7.39 3.76 -5.68
CA TYR A 80 -8.30 4.50 -6.55
C TYR A 80 -8.93 5.69 -5.83
N ASN A 81 -9.32 5.53 -4.56
CA ASN A 81 -9.86 6.62 -3.76
C ASN A 81 -8.83 7.75 -3.55
N LEU A 82 -7.58 7.41 -3.25
CA LEU A 82 -6.52 8.42 -3.11
C LEU A 82 -6.19 9.10 -4.44
N TYR A 83 -6.23 8.35 -5.55
CA TYR A 83 -5.96 8.87 -6.89
C TYR A 83 -6.99 9.91 -7.34
N ASN A 84 -8.28 9.59 -7.33
CA ASN A 84 -9.32 10.45 -7.91
C ASN A 84 -10.66 10.43 -7.16
N SER A 85 -10.64 10.03 -5.88
CA SER A 85 -11.85 9.90 -5.05
C SER A 85 -12.87 8.91 -5.57
N TYR A 86 -12.45 7.94 -6.41
CA TYR A 86 -13.27 6.78 -6.75
C TYR A 86 -13.82 6.11 -5.48
N SER A 87 -15.07 5.70 -5.52
CA SER A 87 -15.70 4.97 -4.43
C SER A 87 -16.76 4.00 -4.95
N ASP A 88 -16.86 2.87 -4.26
CA ASP A 88 -17.94 1.92 -4.33
C ASP A 88 -18.46 1.61 -2.92
N LYS A 89 -19.41 0.67 -2.81
CA LYS A 89 -19.99 0.25 -1.51
C LYS A 89 -18.99 -0.39 -0.53
N TYR A 90 -17.74 -0.63 -0.94
CA TYR A 90 -16.67 -1.24 -0.14
C TYR A 90 -15.48 -0.29 0.05
N THR A 91 -15.68 1.01 -0.14
CA THR A 91 -14.63 2.04 0.02
C THR A 91 -14.71 2.72 1.39
N THR A 92 -15.37 2.12 2.38
CA THR A 92 -15.36 2.67 3.75
C THR A 92 -14.05 2.33 4.47
N PRO A 93 -13.65 3.10 5.51
CA PRO A 93 -12.47 2.77 6.29
C PRO A 93 -12.49 1.34 6.87
N ILE A 94 -13.66 0.84 7.27
CA ILE A 94 -13.79 -0.53 7.79
C ILE A 94 -13.55 -1.56 6.67
N ASP A 95 -14.19 -1.37 5.51
CA ASP A 95 -14.04 -2.31 4.39
C ASP A 95 -12.59 -2.35 3.88
N ILE A 96 -11.89 -1.21 3.91
CA ILE A 96 -10.51 -1.11 3.46
C ILE A 96 -9.55 -1.72 4.50
N LEU A 97 -9.66 -1.35 5.78
CA LEU A 97 -8.62 -1.64 6.77
C LEU A 97 -8.79 -2.98 7.48
N TYR A 98 -10.02 -3.50 7.62
CA TYR A 98 -10.29 -4.71 8.40
C TYR A 98 -9.62 -5.97 7.83
N GLY A 99 -9.48 -6.04 6.50
CA GLY A 99 -9.00 -7.22 5.79
C GLY A 99 -7.50 -7.21 5.46
N LEU A 100 -6.74 -6.21 5.90
CA LEU A 100 -5.33 -6.08 5.57
C LEU A 100 -4.46 -6.89 6.54
N ASP A 101 -3.48 -7.62 6.00
CA ASP A 101 -2.35 -8.11 6.78
C ASP A 101 -1.41 -6.97 7.20
N SER A 102 -0.41 -7.27 8.02
CA SER A 102 0.53 -6.28 8.58
C SER A 102 1.19 -5.43 7.50
N ASP A 103 1.64 -6.08 6.43
CA ASP A 103 2.43 -5.44 5.37
C ASP A 103 1.52 -4.53 4.54
N ASN A 104 0.34 -5.04 4.14
CA ASN A 104 -0.67 -4.27 3.43
C ASN A 104 -1.23 -3.12 4.27
N TYR A 105 -1.31 -3.28 5.59
CA TYR A 105 -1.71 -2.21 6.50
C TYR A 105 -0.67 -1.09 6.54
N VAL A 106 0.62 -1.42 6.63
CA VAL A 106 1.71 -0.44 6.53
C VAL A 106 1.70 0.27 5.17
N LEU A 107 1.47 -0.46 4.07
CA LEU A 107 1.32 0.14 2.74
C LEU A 107 0.17 1.13 2.68
N ALA A 108 -1.00 0.77 3.22
CA ALA A 108 -2.16 1.64 3.26
C ALA A 108 -1.84 2.95 4.00
N LEU A 109 -1.22 2.87 5.18
CA LEU A 109 -0.89 4.07 5.93
C LEU A 109 0.19 4.93 5.24
N ASN A 110 1.24 4.32 4.67
CA ASN A 110 2.27 5.08 3.95
C ASN A 110 1.71 5.73 2.68
N SER A 111 0.72 5.13 2.03
CA SER A 111 0.05 5.74 0.87
C SER A 111 -0.76 6.99 1.25
N LEU A 112 -1.40 6.99 2.43
CA LEU A 112 -2.09 8.16 2.99
C LEU A 112 -1.09 9.28 3.28
N ASP A 113 0.05 8.95 3.88
CA ASP A 113 1.12 9.90 4.15
C ASP A 113 1.62 10.58 2.87
N ILE A 114 1.82 9.81 1.80
CA ILE A 114 2.22 10.34 0.48
C ILE A 114 1.14 11.28 -0.04
N ARG A 115 -0.13 10.89 0.04
CA ARG A 115 -1.26 11.67 -0.48
C ARG A 115 -1.39 13.02 0.23
N PHE A 116 -1.19 13.04 1.55
CA PHE A 116 -1.44 14.19 2.40
C PHE A 116 -0.18 14.93 2.86
N GLY A 117 1.01 14.47 2.45
CA GLY A 117 2.29 15.08 2.81
C GLY A 117 2.63 14.97 4.29
N VAL A 118 2.24 13.87 4.93
CA VAL A 118 2.54 13.60 6.35
C VAL A 118 3.85 12.83 6.44
N GLU A 119 4.79 13.29 7.25
CA GLU A 119 6.00 12.53 7.60
C GLU A 119 5.76 11.78 8.91
N ARG A 120 5.73 10.44 8.87
CA ARG A 120 5.67 9.59 10.07
C ARG A 120 7.03 8.96 10.34
N GLU A 121 7.56 9.18 11.55
CA GLU A 121 8.61 8.36 12.14
C GLU A 121 7.94 7.06 12.62
N MET A 122 8.29 5.92 12.05
CA MET A 122 7.84 4.64 12.58
C MET A 122 8.71 4.28 13.78
N GLU A 123 8.15 4.35 14.99
CA GLU A 123 8.67 3.57 16.11
C GLU A 123 8.47 2.09 15.79
N ILE A 124 9.56 1.40 15.44
CA ILE A 124 9.56 -0.06 15.42
C ILE A 124 9.36 -0.48 16.88
N CYS A 125 8.15 -0.91 17.26
CA CYS A 125 8.00 -1.68 18.48
C CYS A 125 8.77 -2.98 18.28
N SER A 126 9.99 -3.03 18.81
CA SER A 126 10.72 -4.27 19.04
C SER A 126 9.78 -5.20 19.82
N ILE A 127 9.24 -6.21 19.15
CA ILE A 127 8.72 -7.37 19.88
C ILE A 127 9.98 -8.04 20.43
N ASP A 128 10.27 -7.76 21.70
CA ASP A 128 11.32 -8.45 22.47
C ASP A 128 10.94 -9.93 22.56
N GLU A 129 11.35 -10.71 21.57
CA GLU A 129 11.46 -12.16 21.72
C GLU A 129 12.65 -12.45 22.64
N GLY A 130 12.33 -12.70 23.90
CA GLY A 130 13.02 -13.68 24.75
C GLY A 130 14.50 -13.41 25.04
N LYS A 131 14.75 -12.75 26.18
CA LYS A 131 15.88 -13.12 27.04
C LYS A 131 15.39 -13.34 28.46
N GLU A 132 15.21 -14.61 28.80
CA GLU A 132 15.38 -15.08 30.18
C GLU A 132 16.71 -14.55 30.70
N ASN A 133 16.69 -13.82 31.82
CA ASN A 133 17.79 -13.80 32.77
C ASN A 133 17.22 -13.62 34.18
N GLU A 134 17.60 -14.57 35.01
CA GLU A 134 17.32 -14.77 36.42
C GLU A 134 17.85 -13.60 37.29
N ASP A 135 17.16 -13.43 38.43
CA ASP A 135 17.64 -12.96 39.73
C ASP A 135 18.43 -11.65 39.84
N TYR A 136 17.88 -10.69 40.57
CA TYR A 136 18.35 -10.31 41.93
C TYR A 136 17.52 -9.12 42.44
N CYS A 137 16.66 -9.37 43.42
CA CYS A 137 16.24 -8.36 44.40
C CYS A 137 16.36 -8.98 45.79
N ILE A 138 17.54 -8.81 46.40
CA ILE A 138 17.69 -8.99 47.85
C ILE A 138 17.07 -7.75 48.50
N GLY A 139 15.92 -7.93 49.13
CA GLY A 139 15.41 -7.02 50.16
C GLY A 139 15.80 -7.55 51.53
N GLY A 140 16.50 -6.74 52.32
CA GLY A 140 16.88 -7.04 53.71
C GLY A 140 18.29 -6.57 54.05
#